data_AF-A0A7T4YDH9-F1
#
_entry.id   AF-A0A7T4YDH9-F1
#
_cell.length_a   1.000
_cell.length_b   1.000
_cell.length_c   1.000
_cell.angle_alpha   90.00
_cell.angle_beta   90.00
_cell.angle_gamma   90.00
#
_symmetry.space_group_name_H-M   'P 1'
#
loop_
_entity.id
_entity.type
_entity.pdbx_description
1 polymer ?
#
loop_
_entity_poly.entity_id
_entity_poly.type
_entity_poly.pdbx_seq_one_letter_code
_entity_poly.pdbx_strand_id
1 'polypeptide(L)'
;MGHKNPPHVLIMQKELDKRITENDQYSMRAFAQSLGLDPAYISRVLNNKQAISTTAAKQISRRLDLCEEDRVRFLESVADEKRCTSLKEMDPGLIDCGD
;
A
#
# COMPACT_ATOMS: atom_id res chain seq x y z
N MET A 1 -13.16 -14.87 -6.40
CA MET A 1 -12.24 -14.23 -7.35
C MET A 1 -11.03 -13.72 -6.59
N GLY A 2 -9.82 -14.15 -6.94
CA GLY A 2 -8.59 -13.59 -6.35
C GLY A 2 -8.34 -12.21 -6.97
N HIS A 3 -8.61 -11.14 -6.22
CA HIS A 3 -8.14 -9.83 -6.63
C HIS A 3 -6.61 -9.86 -6.56
N LYS A 4 -5.93 -9.55 -7.67
CA LYS A 4 -4.48 -9.35 -7.65
C LYS A 4 -4.21 -8.14 -6.76
N ASN A 5 -3.41 -8.33 -5.72
CA ASN A 5 -2.98 -7.21 -4.87
C ASN A 5 -2.07 -6.29 -5.69
N PRO A 6 -2.23 -4.96 -5.61
CA PRO A 6 -1.34 -4.03 -6.27
C PRO A 6 0.09 -4.14 -5.69
N PRO A 7 1.13 -3.84 -6.47
CA PRO A 7 2.53 -3.96 -6.03
C PRO A 7 2.82 -3.29 -4.69
N HIS A 8 2.25 -2.11 -4.42
CA HIS A 8 2.45 -1.41 -3.16
C HIS A 8 1.91 -2.19 -1.94
N VAL A 9 0.80 -2.92 -2.08
CA VAL A 9 0.26 -3.80 -1.02
C VAL A 9 1.16 -5.01 -0.83
N LEU A 10 1.63 -5.62 -1.92
CA LEU A 10 2.57 -6.75 -1.84
C LEU A 10 3.88 -6.39 -1.14
N ILE A 11 4.43 -5.20 -1.42
CA ILE A 11 5.63 -4.68 -0.76
C ILE A 11 5.38 -4.51 0.75
N MET A 12 4.26 -3.91 1.13
CA MET A 12 3.91 -3.74 2.55
C MET A 12 3.70 -5.09 3.26
N GLN A 13 3.07 -6.05 2.59
CA GLN A 13 2.80 -7.36 3.14
C GLN A 13 4.08 -8.17 3.33
N LYS A 14 4.98 -8.13 2.35
CA LYS A 14 6.32 -8.74 2.45
C LYS A 14 7.11 -8.20 3.63
N GLU A 15 7.09 -6.89 3.85
CA GLU A 15 7.80 -6.29 4.99
C GLU A 15 7.13 -6.62 6.32
N LEU A 16 5.79 -6.66 6.37
CA LEU A 16 5.06 -7.14 7.56
C LEU A 16 5.44 -8.58 7.90
N ASP A 17 5.39 -9.48 6.92
CA ASP A 17 5.69 -10.89 7.10
C ASP A 17 7.15 -11.12 7.51
N LYS A 18 8.08 -10.34 6.96
CA LYS A 18 9.49 -10.32 7.39
C LYS A 18 9.62 -9.98 8.87
N ARG A 19 8.96 -8.91 9.34
CA ARG A 19 9.02 -8.50 10.76
C ARG A 19 8.32 -9.47 11.70
N ILE A 20 7.24 -10.12 11.25
CA ILE A 20 6.59 -11.20 11.99
C ILE A 20 7.55 -12.39 12.11
N THR A 21 8.25 -12.75 11.04
CA THR A 21 9.22 -13.86 11.05
C THR A 21 10.41 -13.57 11.98
N GLU A 22 10.84 -12.31 12.08
CA GLU A 22 11.90 -11.88 13.00
C GLU A 22 11.42 -11.77 14.46
N ASN A 23 10.13 -11.50 14.67
CA ASN A 23 9.50 -11.39 15.98
C ASN A 23 8.05 -11.85 15.90
N ASP A 24 7.76 -13.07 16.37
CA ASP A 24 6.41 -13.66 16.32
C ASP A 24 5.33 -12.84 17.06
N GLN A 25 5.72 -11.96 17.98
CA GLN A 25 4.80 -11.05 18.67
C GLN A 25 4.53 -9.76 17.87
N TYR A 26 5.27 -9.53 16.79
CA TYR A 26 5.02 -8.42 15.88
C TYR A 26 3.66 -8.59 15.26
N SER A 27 2.88 -7.52 15.26
CA SER A 27 1.50 -7.54 14.77
C SER A 27 1.28 -6.45 13.74
N MET A 28 0.21 -6.58 12.97
CA MET A 28 -0.23 -5.53 12.06
C MET A 28 -0.46 -4.17 12.77
N ARG A 29 -0.83 -4.19 14.07
CA ARG A 29 -0.90 -2.97 14.89
C ARG A 29 0.48 -2.36 15.13
N ALA A 30 1.48 -3.18 15.48
CA ALA A 30 2.85 -2.72 15.66
C ALA A 30 3.45 -2.21 14.33
N PHE A 31 3.12 -2.87 13.21
CA PHE A 31 3.48 -2.42 11.88
C PHE A 31 2.91 -1.03 11.57
N ALA A 32 1.60 -0.84 11.77
CA ALA A 32 0.96 0.46 11.59
C ALA A 32 1.59 1.57 12.46
N GLN A 33 1.86 1.26 13.73
CA GLN A 33 2.55 2.18 14.64
C GLN A 33 3.96 2.54 14.16
N SER A 34 4.73 1.57 13.64
CA SER A 34 6.08 1.84 13.09
C SER A 34 6.05 2.80 11.89
N LEU A 35 4.98 2.71 11.09
CA LEU A 35 4.71 3.61 9.98
C LEU A 35 4.14 4.96 10.45
N GLY A 36 3.70 5.09 11.71
CA GLY A 36 3.03 6.27 12.25
C GLY A 36 1.61 6.45 11.70
N LEU A 37 0.92 5.35 11.38
CA LEU A 37 -0.40 5.33 10.77
C LEU A 37 -1.41 4.56 11.65
N ASP A 38 -2.69 4.85 11.44
CA ASP A 38 -3.78 4.17 12.13
C ASP A 38 -3.85 2.67 11.76
N PRO A 39 -3.99 1.75 12.72
CA PRO A 39 -4.09 0.32 12.42
C PRO A 39 -5.29 -0.06 11.55
N ALA A 40 -6.44 0.61 11.71
CA ALA A 40 -7.60 0.32 10.87
C ALA A 40 -7.39 0.81 9.44
N TYR A 41 -6.72 1.95 9.26
CA TYR A 41 -6.25 2.43 7.96
C TYR A 41 -5.35 1.39 7.26
N ILE A 42 -4.30 0.91 7.94
CA ILE A 42 -3.37 -0.08 7.38
C ILE A 42 -4.08 -1.39 7.04
N SER A 43 -4.98 -1.84 7.92
CA SER A 43 -5.79 -3.03 7.65
C SER A 43 -6.62 -2.88 6.37
N ARG A 44 -7.29 -1.72 6.18
CA ARG A 44 -8.07 -1.46 4.95
C ARG A 44 -7.19 -1.42 3.71
N VAL A 45 -6.01 -0.80 3.78
CA VAL A 45 -5.04 -0.76 2.67
C VAL A 45 -4.57 -2.16 2.30
N LEU A 46 -4.10 -2.96 3.26
CA LEU A 46 -3.63 -4.33 3.01
C LEU A 46 -4.71 -5.28 2.46
N ASN A 47 -5.99 -4.94 2.68
CA ASN A 47 -7.13 -5.68 2.15
C ASN A 47 -7.72 -5.05 0.86
N ASN A 48 -7.04 -4.09 0.23
CA ASN A 48 -7.49 -3.34 -0.95
C ASN A 48 -8.86 -2.65 -0.77
N LYS A 49 -9.26 -2.35 0.47
CA LYS A 49 -10.53 -1.67 0.78
C LYS A 49 -10.41 -0.16 0.77
N GLN A 50 -9.19 0.36 0.63
CA GLN A 50 -8.94 1.80 0.65
C GLN A 50 -7.58 2.10 -0.01
N ALA A 51 -7.57 3.04 -0.95
CA ALA A 51 -6.36 3.50 -1.61
C ALA A 51 -5.44 4.29 -0.64
N ILE A 52 -4.15 4.31 -0.96
CA ILE A 52 -3.16 5.07 -0.17
C ILE A 52 -3.18 6.55 -0.56
N SER A 53 -3.24 7.47 0.40
CA SER A 53 -3.14 8.92 0.12
C SER A 53 -1.71 9.32 -0.23
N THR A 54 -1.49 10.46 -0.90
CA THR A 54 -0.12 10.91 -1.25
C THR A 54 0.71 11.18 0.00
N THR A 55 0.10 11.77 1.03
CA THR A 55 0.74 11.99 2.33
C THR A 55 1.13 10.67 3.00
N ALA A 56 0.22 9.69 3.03
CA ALA A 56 0.50 8.37 3.59
C ALA A 56 1.58 7.63 2.78
N ALA A 57 1.55 7.70 1.44
CA ALA A 57 2.56 7.07 0.59
C ALA A 57 3.97 7.64 0.85
N LYS A 58 4.09 8.96 1.00
CA LYS A 58 5.36 9.62 1.37
C LYS A 58 5.85 9.20 2.76
N GLN A 59 4.94 9.01 3.71
CA GLN A 59 5.27 8.56 5.05
C GLN A 59 5.71 7.09 5.05
N ILE A 60 4.96 6.21 4.39
CA ILE A 60 5.23 4.79 4.28
C ILE A 60 6.58 4.54 3.58
N SER A 61 6.80 5.15 2.41
CA SER A 61 8.05 5.00 1.64
C SER A 61 9.30 5.44 2.40
N ARG A 62 9.17 6.39 3.34
CA ARG A 62 10.27 6.83 4.21
C ARG A 62 10.49 5.94 5.42
N ARG A 63 9.44 5.25 5.91
CA ARG A 63 9.47 4.45 7.14
C ARG A 63 9.71 2.96 6.89
N LEU A 64 9.42 2.45 5.70
CA LEU A 64 9.64 1.05 5.33
C LEU A 64 11.12 0.70 5.06
N ASP A 65 12.04 1.68 5.10
CA ASP A 65 13.47 1.49 4.79
C ASP A 65 13.71 0.68 3.50
N LEU A 66 12.88 0.93 2.49
CA LEU A 66 12.96 0.25 1.20
C LEU A 66 14.22 0.68 0.45
N CYS A 67 14.80 -0.25 -0.31
CA CYS A 67 15.80 0.11 -1.31
C CYS A 67 15.20 1.05 -2.35
N GLU A 68 16.06 1.74 -3.11
CA GLU A 68 15.61 2.75 -4.08
C GLU A 68 14.64 2.16 -5.11
N GLU A 69 14.92 0.97 -5.63
CA GLU A 69 14.09 0.28 -6.61
C GLU A 69 12.69 -0.05 -6.06
N ASP A 70 12.60 -0.67 -4.88
CA ASP A 70 11.32 -1.00 -4.25
C ASP A 70 10.55 0.26 -3.87
N ARG A 71 11.24 1.34 -3.49
CA ARG A 71 10.63 2.63 -3.17
C ARG A 71 9.99 3.26 -4.41
N VAL A 72 10.69 3.25 -5.55
CA VAL A 72 10.15 3.75 -6.83
C VAL A 72 8.92 2.93 -7.21
N ARG A 73 9.04 1.60 -7.21
CA ARG A 73 7.95 0.68 -7.54
C ARG A 73 6.72 0.85 -6.64
N PHE A 74 6.95 1.06 -5.34
CA PHE A 74 5.88 1.36 -4.38
C PHE A 74 5.13 2.65 -4.76
N LEU A 75 5.87 3.74 -5.03
CA LEU A 75 5.28 5.04 -5.33
C LEU A 75 4.56 5.06 -6.69
N GLU A 76 5.12 4.40 -7.70
CA GLU A 76 4.48 4.23 -9.02
C GLU A 76 3.14 3.51 -8.88
N SER A 77 3.13 2.38 -8.17
CA SER A 77 1.90 1.61 -7.95
C SER A 77 0.82 2.39 -7.20
N VAL A 78 1.18 3.25 -6.24
CA VAL A 78 0.22 4.14 -5.56
C VAL A 78 -0.28 5.24 -6.51
N ALA A 79 0.60 5.80 -7.35
CA ALA A 79 0.23 6.81 -8.33
C ALA A 79 -0.74 6.25 -9.39
N ASP A 80 -0.53 5.00 -9.81
CA ASP A 80 -1.39 4.30 -10.75
C ASP A 80 -2.80 4.11 -10.20
N GLU A 81 -2.93 3.60 -8.97
CA GLU A 81 -4.23 3.42 -8.32
C GLU A 81 -4.98 4.75 -8.16
N LYS A 82 -4.26 5.82 -7.79
CA LYS A 82 -4.83 7.16 -7.70
C LYS A 82 -5.35 7.67 -9.03
N ARG A 83 -4.56 7.54 -10.09
CA ARG A 83 -4.95 7.94 -11.45
C ARG A 83 -6.26 7.24 -11.84
N CYS A 84 -6.34 5.94 -11.57
CA CYS A 84 -7.50 5.12 -11.84
C CYS A 84 -8.75 5.58 -11.07
N THR A 85 -8.58 5.94 -9.80
CA THR A 85 -9.70 6.45 -9.00
C THR A 85 -10.17 7.79 -9.54
N SER A 86 -9.24 8.71 -9.81
CA SER A 86 -9.58 10.04 -10.35
C SER A 86 -10.22 9.98 -11.73
N LEU A 87 -9.80 9.07 -12.61
CA LEU A 87 -10.44 8.87 -13.91
C LEU A 87 -11.88 8.37 -13.76
N LYS A 88 -12.12 7.38 -12.89
CA LYS A 88 -13.47 6.87 -12.59
C LYS A 88 -14.38 7.91 -11.97
N GLU A 89 -13.83 8.79 -11.14
CA GLU A 89 -14.56 9.92 -10.54
C GLU A 89 -14.97 10.97 -11.59
N MET A 90 -14.13 11.19 -12.60
CA MET A 90 -14.39 12.16 -13.67
C MET A 90 -15.34 11.61 -14.74
N ASP A 91 -15.18 10.36 -15.13
CA ASP A 91 -16.02 9.67 -16.10
C ASP A 91 -16.08 8.16 -15.76
N PRO A 92 -17.23 7.65 -15.28
CA PRO A 92 -17.39 6.23 -14.96
C PRO A 92 -17.17 5.27 -16.15
N GLY A 93 -17.21 5.78 -17.39
CA GLY A 93 -16.97 5.02 -18.62
C GLY A 93 -15.50 4.87 -19.00
N LEU A 94 -14.59 5.64 -18.40
CA LEU A 94 -13.14 5.55 -18.64
C LEU A 94 -12.53 4.46 -17.75
N ILE A 95 -12.62 3.21 -18.20
CA ILE A 95 -11.95 2.06 -17.58
C ILE A 95 -10.63 1.79 -18.32
N ASP A 96 -9.69 2.73 -18.26
CA ASP A 96 -8.30 2.46 -18.67
C ASP A 96 -7.42 2.35 -17.44
N CYS A 97 -7.39 1.15 -16.89
CA CYS A 97 -6.53 0.76 -15.78
C CYS A 97 -6.16 -0.70 -16.01
N GLY A 98 -5.03 -0.92 -16.66
CA GLY A 98 -4.58 -2.21 -17.21
C GLY A 98 -4.82 -3.45 -16.33
N ASP A 99 -5.31 -4.48 -17.02
CA ASP A 99 -5.41 -5.94 -16.75
C ASP A 99 -5.64 -6.47 -15.32
#